data_AF-A0A7C2U8U8-F1
#
_entry.id   AF-A0A7C2U8U8-F1
#
_cell.length_a   1.000
_cell.length_b   1.000
_cell.length_c   1.000
_cell.angle_alpha   90.00
_cell.angle_beta   90.00
_cell.angle_gamma   90.00
#
_symmetry.space_group_name_H-M   'P 1'
#
loop_
_entity.id
_entity.type
_entity.pdbx_description
1 polymer ?
#
loop_
_entity_poly.entity_id
_entity_poly.type
_entity_poly.pdbx_seq_one_letter_code
_entity_poly.pdbx_strand_id
1 'polypeptide(L)'
;MTGLVGLLSALLAASEASPTPPEPVKVMTVEERLIIRVPVAPRPRLRIHWEEEKGPKCLPAGALRGAFLSGPDSIDFILRGRQLIRARLDSDCEGLDFWGGFYVQPEDNRICAKRDSIRNRAGGSCRIEKFRSLVPKVDR
;
A
#
# COMPACT_ATOMS: atom_id res chain seq x y z
N MET A 1 -50.62 96.71 42.71
CA MET A 1 -50.84 96.92 41.27
C MET A 1 -50.20 95.75 40.54
N THR A 2 -50.92 94.63 40.35
CA THR A 2 -51.45 94.19 39.04
C THR A 2 -50.30 94.02 38.02
N GLY A 3 -49.77 92.84 37.72
CA GLY A 3 -50.42 91.59 37.34
C GLY A 3 -50.07 91.34 35.86
N LEU A 4 -49.32 90.29 35.52
CA LEU A 4 -49.30 89.71 34.17
C LEU A 4 -48.63 88.32 34.19
N VAL A 5 -49.51 87.33 34.27
CA VAL A 5 -49.27 85.91 34.07
C VAL A 5 -49.27 85.64 32.55
N GLY A 6 -48.32 84.82 32.10
CA GLY A 6 -48.49 83.91 30.95
C GLY A 6 -47.90 84.36 29.62
N LEU A 7 -46.89 83.63 29.12
CA LEU A 7 -47.05 82.64 28.03
C LEU A 7 -45.70 82.30 27.35
N LEU A 8 -45.62 81.04 26.91
CA LEU A 8 -44.68 80.42 25.96
C LEU A 8 -43.34 79.88 26.48
N SER A 9 -43.42 78.67 27.05
CA SER A 9 -42.44 77.59 26.87
C SER A 9 -42.38 77.17 25.39
N ALA A 10 -41.19 77.14 24.77
CA ALA A 10 -40.81 76.43 23.53
C ALA A 10 -39.47 77.03 23.04
N LEU A 11 -38.38 76.35 22.66
CA LEU A 11 -38.08 74.97 22.32
C LEU A 11 -36.60 74.70 22.65
N LEU A 12 -36.27 73.53 23.22
CA LEU A 12 -34.95 72.93 23.08
C LEU A 12 -34.94 72.17 21.75
N ALA A 13 -34.26 72.70 20.72
CA ALA A 13 -33.91 71.94 19.52
C ALA A 13 -32.44 71.57 19.60
N ALA A 14 -32.15 70.30 19.89
CA ALA A 14 -30.81 69.76 19.80
C ALA A 14 -30.38 69.68 18.32
N SER A 15 -29.19 70.19 18.01
CA SER A 15 -28.57 70.11 16.69
C SER A 15 -27.97 68.70 16.49
N GLU A 16 -28.60 67.86 15.67
CA GLU A 16 -27.96 66.66 15.15
C GLU A 16 -27.16 67.01 13.90
N ALA A 17 -25.84 67.12 14.03
CA ALA A 17 -24.94 67.21 12.88
C ALA A 17 -24.96 65.86 12.14
N SER A 18 -25.41 65.86 10.89
CA SER A 18 -25.44 64.66 10.04
C SER A 18 -24.00 64.24 9.68
N PRO A 19 -23.66 62.94 9.72
CA PRO A 19 -22.31 62.48 9.41
C PRO A 19 -22.01 62.59 7.92
N THR A 20 -20.88 63.24 7.57
CA THR A 20 -20.36 63.36 6.20
C THR A 20 -19.89 61.99 5.68
N PRO A 21 -20.24 61.58 4.44
CA PRO A 21 -19.79 60.31 3.89
C PRO A 21 -18.26 60.28 3.69
N PRO A 22 -17.56 59.17 4.02
CA PRO A 22 -16.12 59.07 3.86
C PRO A 22 -15.70 58.99 2.38
N GLU A 23 -14.61 59.68 2.01
CA GLU A 23 -13.99 59.62 0.67
C GLU A 23 -13.42 58.23 0.35
N PRO A 24 -13.48 57.77 -0.92
CA PRO A 24 -13.02 56.43 -1.28
C PRO A 24 -11.48 56.33 -1.31
N VAL A 25 -10.93 55.43 -0.50
CA VAL A 25 -9.50 55.08 -0.48
C VAL A 25 -9.23 53.93 -1.46
N LYS A 26 -8.18 54.05 -2.28
CA LYS A 26 -7.78 53.02 -3.23
C LYS A 26 -6.65 52.16 -2.65
N VAL A 27 -6.95 50.90 -2.35
CA VAL A 27 -6.00 49.93 -1.78
C VAL A 27 -5.38 49.10 -2.90
N MET A 28 -4.05 48.96 -2.89
CA MET A 28 -3.30 48.08 -3.80
C MET A 28 -2.69 46.94 -3.01
N THR A 29 -3.12 45.71 -3.29
CA THR A 29 -2.61 44.50 -2.65
C THR A 29 -1.54 43.87 -3.53
N VAL A 30 -0.31 43.75 -3.02
CA VAL A 30 0.79 43.05 -3.69
C VAL A 30 0.90 41.65 -3.11
N GLU A 31 0.70 40.64 -3.94
CA GLU A 31 0.87 39.23 -3.56
C GLU A 31 2.17 38.67 -4.12
N GLU A 32 3.11 38.32 -3.26
CA GLU A 32 4.29 37.55 -3.65
C GLU A 32 3.95 36.05 -3.67
N ARG A 33 4.36 35.36 -4.74
CA ARG A 33 4.18 33.91 -4.87
C ARG A 33 5.51 33.24 -5.18
N LEU A 34 5.92 32.31 -4.32
CA LEU A 34 7.11 31.49 -4.49
C LEU A 34 6.77 30.23 -5.31
N ILE A 35 7.44 30.03 -6.44
CA ILE A 35 7.33 28.81 -7.24
C ILE A 35 8.63 28.00 -7.12
N ILE A 36 8.57 26.86 -6.45
CA ILE A 36 9.70 25.94 -6.31
C ILE A 36 9.63 24.88 -7.41
N ARG A 37 10.71 24.73 -8.18
CA ARG A 37 10.87 23.64 -9.16
C ARG A 37 11.55 22.45 -8.49
N VAL A 38 10.82 21.36 -8.33
CA VAL A 38 11.38 20.09 -7.83
C VAL A 38 11.58 19.14 -9.02
N PRO A 39 12.83 18.78 -9.37
CA PRO A 39 13.07 17.81 -10.44
C PRO A 39 12.74 16.40 -9.98
N VAL A 40 12.06 15.62 -10.83
CA VAL A 40 11.76 14.21 -10.58
C VAL A 40 12.81 13.35 -11.30
N ALA A 41 13.51 12.49 -10.55
CA ALA A 41 14.40 11.48 -11.13
C ALA A 41 13.61 10.20 -11.47
N PRO A 42 13.94 9.50 -12.57
CA PRO A 42 13.33 8.22 -12.88
C PRO A 42 13.67 7.19 -11.79
N ARG A 43 12.71 6.33 -11.44
CA ARG A 43 12.98 5.21 -10.52
C ARG A 43 14.04 4.28 -11.14
N PRO A 44 15.08 3.89 -10.40
CA PRO A 44 16.06 2.94 -10.92
C PRO A 44 15.37 1.60 -11.24
N ARG A 45 15.67 1.04 -12.41
CA ARG A 45 15.25 -0.32 -12.77
C ARG A 45 16.19 -1.31 -12.10
N LEU A 46 15.87 -1.70 -10.88
CA LEU A 46 16.61 -2.76 -10.19
C LEU A 46 16.34 -4.09 -10.91
N ARG A 47 17.39 -4.73 -11.41
CA ARG A 47 17.31 -6.12 -11.87
C ARG A 47 17.51 -7.00 -10.63
N ILE A 48 16.49 -7.79 -10.31
CA ILE A 48 16.53 -8.72 -9.19
C ILE A 48 16.72 -10.11 -9.77
N HIS A 49 17.84 -10.75 -9.44
CA HIS A 49 18.00 -12.18 -9.62
C HIS A 49 17.78 -12.89 -8.29
N TRP A 50 17.28 -14.11 -8.36
CA TRP A 50 17.04 -14.94 -7.18
C TRP A 50 18.13 -15.99 -7.09
N GLU A 51 18.87 -15.96 -5.99
CA GLU A 51 19.85 -16.99 -5.66
C GLU A 51 19.21 -18.07 -4.78
N GLU A 52 19.49 -19.33 -5.09
CA GLU A 52 19.02 -20.49 -4.32
C GLU A 52 19.99 -20.79 -3.16
N GLU A 53 19.50 -20.63 -1.94
CA GLU A 53 20.19 -21.07 -0.73
C GLU A 53 19.54 -22.32 -0.13
N LYS A 54 20.18 -22.90 0.87
CA LYS A 54 19.62 -24.05 1.61
C LYS A 54 18.32 -23.64 2.30
N GLY A 55 17.23 -24.31 1.93
CA GLY A 55 15.92 -24.10 2.53
C GLY A 55 15.69 -24.94 3.79
N PRO A 56 14.58 -24.68 4.50
CA PRO A 56 14.16 -25.48 5.63
C PRO A 56 13.74 -26.90 5.20
N LYS A 57 13.67 -27.85 6.13
CA LYS A 57 13.13 -29.19 5.83
C LYS A 57 11.61 -29.18 5.72
N CYS A 58 10.96 -28.33 6.50
CA CYS A 58 9.51 -28.22 6.59
C CYS A 58 9.09 -26.74 6.66
N LEU A 59 7.92 -26.45 6.12
CA LEU A 59 7.25 -25.15 6.14
C LEU A 59 5.98 -25.25 6.99
N PRO A 60 5.65 -24.26 7.83
CA PRO A 60 4.35 -24.24 8.50
C PRO A 60 3.24 -24.11 7.45
N ALA A 61 2.25 -25.01 7.46
CA ALA A 61 1.17 -24.99 6.46
C ALA A 61 0.40 -23.65 6.48
N GLY A 62 0.12 -23.14 7.70
CA GLY A 62 -0.51 -21.83 7.88
C GLY A 62 0.33 -20.63 7.46
N ALA A 63 1.63 -20.80 7.16
CA ALA A 63 2.49 -19.73 6.66
C ALA A 63 2.41 -19.57 5.14
N LEU A 64 1.85 -20.54 4.40
CA LEU A 64 1.66 -20.42 2.97
C LEU A 64 0.63 -19.32 2.66
N ARG A 65 1.00 -18.42 1.74
CA ARG A 65 0.16 -17.33 1.24
C ARG A 65 -0.22 -17.53 -0.22
N GLY A 66 0.62 -18.21 -0.99
CA GLY A 66 0.42 -18.48 -2.40
C GLY A 66 1.59 -19.25 -2.99
N ALA A 67 1.56 -19.48 -4.29
CA ALA A 67 2.63 -20.15 -5.00
C ALA A 67 2.69 -19.73 -6.47
N PHE A 68 3.86 -19.85 -7.08
CA PHE A 68 4.09 -19.68 -8.51
C PHE A 68 4.67 -20.94 -9.13
N LEU A 69 4.28 -21.26 -10.35
CA LEU A 69 4.96 -22.27 -11.15
C LEU A 69 6.24 -21.66 -11.69
N SER A 70 7.37 -22.26 -11.36
CA SER A 70 8.70 -21.70 -11.66
C SER A 70 9.51 -22.57 -12.61
N GLY A 71 8.98 -23.76 -12.91
CA GLY A 71 9.50 -24.70 -13.89
C GLY A 71 8.62 -25.94 -13.94
N PRO A 72 8.98 -26.94 -14.76
CA PRO A 72 8.22 -28.19 -14.88
C PRO A 72 8.23 -29.02 -13.59
N ASP A 73 9.29 -28.91 -12.79
CA ASP A 73 9.56 -29.68 -11.57
C ASP A 73 9.58 -28.80 -10.31
N SER A 74 9.17 -27.53 -10.42
CA SER A 74 9.46 -26.52 -9.39
C SER A 74 8.32 -25.55 -9.16
N ILE A 75 8.01 -25.37 -7.87
CA ILE A 75 6.97 -24.48 -7.38
C ILE A 75 7.58 -23.54 -6.35
N ASP A 76 7.41 -22.24 -6.53
CA ASP A 76 7.89 -21.23 -5.60
C ASP A 76 6.76 -20.84 -4.66
N PHE A 77 6.84 -21.27 -3.41
CA PHE A 77 5.92 -20.90 -2.34
C PHE A 77 6.20 -19.47 -1.86
N ILE A 78 5.12 -18.72 -1.65
CA ILE A 78 5.15 -17.40 -1.02
C ILE A 78 4.72 -17.56 0.42
N LEU A 79 5.59 -17.22 1.36
CA LEU A 79 5.25 -17.25 2.79
C LEU A 79 4.65 -15.90 3.23
N ARG A 80 3.91 -15.90 4.34
CA ARG A 80 3.36 -14.68 4.96
C ARG A 80 4.42 -13.61 5.24
N GLY A 81 5.67 -14.01 5.50
CA GLY A 81 6.81 -13.10 5.68
C GLY A 81 7.44 -12.56 4.39
N ARG A 82 6.79 -12.70 3.23
CA ARG A 82 7.30 -12.32 1.90
C ARG A 82 8.58 -13.07 1.47
N GLN A 83 8.88 -14.17 2.15
CA GLN A 83 9.94 -15.08 1.77
C GLN A 83 9.44 -15.94 0.61
N LEU A 84 10.31 -16.17 -0.38
CA LEU A 84 10.08 -17.12 -1.45
C LEU A 84 10.86 -18.39 -1.16
N ILE A 85 10.16 -19.53 -1.20
CA ILE A 85 10.76 -20.85 -1.00
C ILE A 85 10.43 -21.72 -2.21
N ARG A 86 11.46 -22.11 -2.97
CA ARG A 86 11.32 -23.05 -4.08
C ARG A 86 11.24 -24.48 -3.56
N ALA A 87 10.12 -25.13 -3.83
CA ALA A 87 9.96 -26.57 -3.71
C ALA A 87 10.40 -27.23 -5.01
N ARG A 88 11.41 -28.10 -4.92
CA ARG A 88 11.77 -29.02 -5.99
C ARG A 88 10.98 -30.29 -5.80
N LEU A 89 10.34 -30.75 -6.86
CA LEU A 89 9.59 -31.99 -6.89
C LEU A 89 10.50 -33.13 -7.34
N ASP A 90 10.01 -34.35 -7.18
CA ASP A 90 10.70 -35.55 -7.63
C ASP A 90 10.89 -35.59 -9.15
N SER A 91 11.86 -36.38 -9.65
CA SER A 91 12.18 -36.45 -11.08
C SER A 91 11.04 -37.02 -11.92
N ASP A 92 10.20 -37.86 -11.33
CA ASP A 92 9.13 -38.58 -12.01
C ASP A 92 7.87 -37.71 -12.18
N CYS A 93 7.99 -36.41 -11.95
CA CYS A 93 6.93 -35.41 -12.07
C CYS A 93 6.65 -34.93 -13.49
N GLU A 94 6.87 -35.81 -14.47
CA GLU A 94 6.56 -35.53 -15.87
C GLU A 94 5.04 -35.38 -16.05
N GLY A 95 4.59 -34.21 -16.50
CA GLY A 95 3.19 -34.00 -16.89
C GLY A 95 2.27 -33.41 -15.82
N LEU A 96 2.80 -32.86 -14.72
CA LEU A 96 1.95 -32.03 -13.85
C LEU A 96 1.71 -30.67 -14.49
N ASP A 97 0.62 -30.60 -15.26
CA ASP A 97 0.01 -29.36 -15.67
C ASP A 97 -0.65 -28.70 -14.44
N PHE A 98 0.18 -28.04 -13.61
CA PHE A 98 -0.27 -27.31 -12.44
C PHE A 98 -1.03 -26.01 -12.80
N TRP A 99 -1.38 -25.83 -14.08
CA TRP A 99 -2.12 -24.68 -14.57
C TRP A 99 -3.36 -24.41 -13.69
N GLY A 100 -3.30 -23.31 -12.95
CA GLY A 100 -4.38 -22.84 -12.10
C GLY A 100 -4.38 -23.34 -10.64
N GLY A 101 -3.46 -24.21 -10.22
CA GLY A 101 -3.24 -24.56 -8.81
C GLY A 101 -3.06 -26.05 -8.52
N PHE A 102 -2.85 -26.35 -7.25
CA PHE A 102 -2.60 -27.70 -6.75
C PHE A 102 -3.10 -27.85 -5.31
N TYR A 103 -3.20 -29.09 -4.87
CA TYR A 103 -3.57 -29.46 -3.51
C TYR A 103 -2.36 -30.03 -2.78
N VAL A 104 -2.24 -29.70 -1.50
CA VAL A 104 -1.31 -30.33 -0.56
C VAL A 104 -2.11 -30.72 0.66
N GLN A 105 -1.99 -31.98 1.05
CA GLN A 105 -2.58 -32.53 2.26
C GLN A 105 -1.42 -32.88 3.19
N PRO A 106 -1.04 -32.00 4.12
CA PRO A 106 0.02 -32.32 5.05
C PRO A 106 -0.50 -33.28 6.13
N GLU A 107 0.37 -34.17 6.60
CA GLU A 107 0.04 -35.08 7.72
C GLU A 107 -0.08 -34.34 9.06
N ASP A 108 0.67 -33.26 9.24
CA ASP A 108 0.63 -32.37 10.40
C ASP A 108 0.42 -30.92 9.95
N ASN A 109 0.48 -29.94 10.86
CA ASN A 109 0.37 -28.51 10.49
C ASN A 109 1.62 -27.98 9.72
N ARG A 110 2.40 -28.85 9.08
CA ARG A 110 3.62 -28.52 8.35
C ARG A 110 3.68 -29.28 7.03
N ILE A 111 4.33 -28.69 6.05
CA ILE A 111 4.61 -29.28 4.74
C ILE A 111 6.10 -29.54 4.67
N CYS A 112 6.50 -30.80 4.56
CA CYS A 112 7.86 -31.29 4.68
C CYS A 112 8.34 -31.91 3.38
N ALA A 113 9.59 -31.62 3.06
CA ALA A 113 10.30 -32.32 2.01
C ALA A 113 10.45 -33.80 2.36
N LYS A 114 10.38 -34.64 1.34
CA LYS A 114 10.44 -36.10 1.34
C LYS A 114 9.31 -36.81 2.06
N ARG A 115 8.27 -36.08 2.46
CA ARG A 115 7.09 -36.63 3.12
C ARG A 115 5.83 -36.26 2.36
N ASP A 116 5.60 -34.96 2.20
CA ASP A 116 4.34 -34.49 1.63
C ASP A 116 4.40 -34.45 0.10
N SER A 117 3.25 -34.72 -0.52
CA SER A 117 3.08 -34.71 -1.97
C SER A 117 2.09 -33.63 -2.40
N ILE A 118 2.40 -33.02 -3.53
CA ILE A 118 1.57 -32.06 -4.23
C ILE A 118 0.73 -32.81 -5.26
N ARG A 119 -0.58 -32.60 -5.24
CA ARG A 119 -1.52 -33.17 -6.22
C ARG A 119 -2.00 -32.10 -7.17
N ASN A 120 -1.89 -32.32 -8.48
CA ASN A 120 -2.53 -31.43 -9.44
C ASN A 120 -4.04 -31.68 -9.50
N ARG A 121 -4.76 -30.83 -10.25
CA ARG A 121 -6.20 -30.98 -10.44
C ARG A 121 -6.60 -32.17 -11.31
N ALA A 122 -5.70 -32.67 -12.15
CA ALA A 122 -5.91 -33.84 -12.99
C ALA A 122 -5.69 -35.18 -12.26
N GLY A 123 -5.26 -35.15 -10.99
CA GLY A 123 -5.06 -36.34 -10.15
C GLY A 123 -3.63 -36.86 -10.06
N GLY A 124 -2.69 -36.29 -10.81
CA GLY A 124 -1.26 -36.58 -10.68
C GLY A 124 -0.73 -36.11 -9.32
N SER A 125 0.25 -36.85 -8.78
CA SER A 125 0.81 -36.63 -7.45
C SER A 125 2.33 -36.66 -7.49
N CYS A 126 2.94 -35.68 -6.83
CA CYS A 126 4.39 -35.51 -6.81
C CYS A 126 4.93 -35.18 -5.45
N ARG A 127 5.90 -35.98 -5.00
CA ARG A 127 6.56 -35.76 -3.72
C ARG A 127 7.46 -34.53 -3.80
N ILE A 128 7.46 -33.75 -2.72
CA ILE A 128 8.41 -32.65 -2.57
C ILE A 128 9.77 -33.25 -2.22
N GLU A 129 10.82 -33.01 -2.99
CA GLU A 129 12.14 -33.55 -2.71
C GLU A 129 12.95 -32.66 -1.76
N LYS A 130 12.91 -31.35 -1.97
CA LYS A 130 13.65 -30.38 -1.15
C LYS A 130 13.09 -28.97 -1.30
N PHE A 131 13.36 -28.15 -0.28
CA PHE A 131 13.13 -26.72 -0.33
C PHE A 131 14.44 -25.94 -0.49
N ARG A 132 14.36 -24.84 -1.24
CA ARG A 132 15.43 -23.85 -1.42
C ARG A 132 14.89 -22.48 -1.07
N SER A 133 15.64 -21.73 -0.29
CA SER A 133 15.29 -20.33 -0.02
C SER A 133 15.71 -19.49 -1.21
N LEU A 134 14.82 -18.68 -1.74
CA LEU A 134 15.13 -17.74 -2.81
C LEU A 134 15.47 -16.39 -2.17
N VAL A 135 16.74 -16.02 -2.28
CA VAL A 135 17.26 -14.76 -1.74
C VAL A 135 17.38 -13.75 -2.89
N PRO A 136 16.74 -12.57 -2.80
CA PRO A 136 16.85 -11.58 -3.85
C PRO A 136 18.23 -10.94 -3.80
N LYS A 137 18.93 -10.94 -4.92
CA LYS A 137 20.13 -10.16 -5.14
C LYS A 137 19.82 -9.08 -6.16
N VAL A 138 20.33 -7.90 -5.90
CA VAL A 138 20.15 -6.74 -6.77
C VAL A 138 21.42 -6.64 -7.60
N ASP A 139 21.28 -6.86 -8.90
CA ASP A 139 22.33 -6.50 -9.85
C ASP A 139 22.48 -4.97 -9.81
N ARG A 140 23.67 -4.50 -9.47
CA ARG A 140 24.00 -3.08 -9.42
C ARG A 140 24.38 -2.55 -10.80
#